data_AF-A0A9D2T1H3-F1
#
_entry.id   AF-A0A9D2T1H3-F1
#
_cell.length_a   1.000
_cell.length_b   1.000
_cell.length_c   1.000
_cell.angle_alpha   90.00
_cell.angle_beta   90.00
_cell.angle_gamma   90.00
#
_symmetry.space_group_name_H-M   'P 1'
#
loop_
_entity.id
_entity.type
_entity.pdbx_description
1 polymer ?
#
loop_
_entity_poly.entity_id
_entity_poly.type
_entity_poly.pdbx_seq_one_letter_code
_entity_poly.pdbx_strand_id
1 'polypeptide(L)'
;MDKIKKIINYVSWIIIGMSGILLLVNWENIPETVVTHIGFGISYGGKNNLIMFLIIEVIINAVFTMGYDISFIREMRKIRQPSYLIDGISMVIQVIAMLVMSAFILQAIW
;
A
#
# COMPACT_ATOMS: atom_id res chain seq x y z
N MET A 1 3.26 19.96 9.19
CA MET A 1 2.55 18.77 8.69
C MET A 1 2.74 18.58 7.19
N ASP A 2 2.51 19.61 6.39
CA ASP A 2 2.53 19.49 4.91
C ASP A 2 3.86 19.03 4.32
N LYS A 3 5.00 19.49 4.86
CA LYS A 3 6.32 19.00 4.43
C LYS A 3 6.49 17.50 4.69
N ILE A 4 6.07 17.02 5.85
CA ILE A 4 6.15 15.60 6.23
C ILE A 4 5.24 14.77 5.34
N LYS A 5 3.99 15.22 5.13
CA LYS A 5 3.03 14.57 4.23
C LYS A 5 3.59 14.44 2.81
N LYS A 6 4.24 15.50 2.31
CA LYS A 6 4.86 15.51 0.98
C LYS A 6 6.00 14.50 0.88
N ILE A 7 6.84 14.38 1.92
CA ILE A 7 7.91 13.37 2.00
C ILE A 7 7.30 11.97 1.98
N ILE A 8 6.30 11.71 2.83
CA ILE A 8 5.62 10.40 2.90
C ILE A 8 5.06 10.02 1.53
N ASN A 9 4.32 10.92 0.88
CA ASN A 9 3.78 10.65 -0.45
C ASN A 9 4.88 10.30 -1.46
N TYR A 10 5.97 11.07 -1.48
CA TYR A 10 7.08 10.83 -2.41
C TYR A 10 7.75 9.47 -2.16
N VAL A 11 8.02 9.14 -0.90
CA VAL A 11 8.60 7.86 -0.49
C VAL A 11 7.66 6.70 -0.83
N SER A 12 6.36 6.82 -0.57
CA SER A 12 5.37 5.80 -0.92
C SER A 12 5.35 5.52 -2.43
N TRP A 13 5.42 6.56 -3.27
CA TRP A 13 5.50 6.38 -4.72
C TRP A 13 6.79 5.70 -5.18
N ILE A 14 7.93 6.01 -4.54
CA ILE A 14 9.20 5.32 -4.82
C ILE A 14 9.08 3.84 -4.48
N ILE A 15 8.55 3.50 -3.31
CA ILE A 15 8.40 2.10 -2.87
C ILE A 15 7.51 1.33 -3.84
N ILE A 16 6.33 1.87 -4.19
CA ILE A 16 5.43 1.24 -5.15
C ILE A 16 6.10 1.06 -6.52
N GLY A 17 6.82 2.08 -7.00
CA GLY A 17 7.57 2.00 -8.25
C GLY A 17 8.64 0.90 -8.22
N MET A 18 9.41 0.81 -7.13
CA MET A 18 10.41 -0.24 -6.95
C MET A 18 9.78 -1.63 -6.85
N SER A 19 8.73 -1.80 -6.05
CA SER A 19 7.98 -3.07 -5.91
C SER A 19 7.44 -3.53 -7.27
N GLY A 20 6.89 -2.60 -8.07
CA GLY A 20 6.40 -2.88 -9.42
C GLY A 20 7.51 -3.29 -10.39
N ILE A 21 8.66 -2.61 -10.38
CA ILE A 21 9.81 -2.99 -11.21
C ILE A 21 10.30 -4.38 -10.83
N LEU A 22 10.47 -4.65 -9.53
CA LEU A 22 10.92 -5.95 -9.04
C LEU A 22 9.96 -7.08 -9.42
N LEU A 23 8.65 -6.84 -9.36
CA LEU A 23 7.64 -7.78 -9.83
C LEU A 23 7.81 -8.11 -11.32
N LEU A 24 7.97 -7.09 -12.17
CA LEU A 24 8.12 -7.27 -13.61
C LEU A 24 9.42 -7.98 -13.98
N VAL A 25 10.52 -7.61 -13.33
CA VAL A 25 11.84 -8.22 -13.58
C VAL A 25 11.86 -9.70 -13.17
N ASN A 26 11.18 -10.06 -12.09
CA ASN A 26 11.13 -11.46 -11.62
C ASN A 26 9.92 -12.24 -12.12
N TRP A 27 9.12 -11.67 -13.04
CA TRP A 27 7.83 -12.23 -13.45
C TRP A 27 7.90 -13.68 -13.97
N GLU A 28 8.98 -14.04 -14.67
CA GLU A 28 9.20 -15.40 -15.19
C GLU A 28 9.61 -16.39 -14.10
N ASN A 29 10.23 -15.91 -13.02
CA ASN A 29 10.69 -16.73 -11.90
C ASN A 29 9.59 -17.01 -10.88
N ILE A 30 8.50 -16.23 -10.91
CA ILE A 30 7.37 -16.38 -9.98
C ILE A 30 6.50 -17.58 -10.41
N PRO A 31 6.25 -18.58 -9.55
CA PRO A 31 5.41 -19.73 -9.86
C PRO A 31 3.96 -19.31 -10.15
N GLU A 32 3.25 -20.08 -11.00
CA GLU A 32 1.86 -19.77 -11.36
C GLU A 32 0.92 -19.73 -10.16
N THR A 33 1.15 -20.59 -9.16
CA THR A 33 0.49 -20.51 -7.85
C THR A 33 1.39 -19.80 -6.86
N VAL A 34 0.99 -18.59 -6.47
CA VAL A 34 1.70 -17.79 -5.48
C VAL A 34 1.13 -18.14 -4.12
N VAL A 35 1.62 -19.24 -3.57
CA VAL A 35 1.36 -19.66 -2.19
C VAL A 35 2.51 -19.13 -1.35
N THR A 36 2.39 -17.89 -0.86
CA THR A 36 3.36 -17.40 0.12
C THR A 36 3.04 -18.09 1.45
N HIS A 37 3.90 -19.02 1.86
CA HIS A 37 3.87 -19.61 3.19
C HIS A 37 4.41 -18.61 4.22
N ILE A 38 3.71 -17.51 4.45
CA ILE A 38 4.05 -16.50 5.47
C ILE A 38 3.68 -17.04 6.86
N GLY A 39 3.95 -18.31 7.20
CA GLY A 39 3.55 -18.91 8.48
C GLY A 39 2.05 -18.86 8.85
N PHE A 40 1.21 -18.23 8.02
CA PHE A 40 -0.20 -17.90 8.25
C PHE A 40 -1.13 -18.56 7.21
N GLY A 41 -0.58 -19.39 6.31
CA GLY A 41 -1.38 -20.24 5.41
C GLY A 41 -2.25 -19.49 4.39
N ILE A 42 -1.96 -18.22 4.09
CA ILE A 42 -2.73 -17.43 3.12
C ILE A 42 -2.22 -17.72 1.71
N SER A 43 -3.06 -18.35 0.89
CA SER A 43 -2.82 -18.48 -0.55
C SER A 43 -3.37 -17.25 -1.26
N TYR A 44 -2.51 -16.55 -1.99
CA TYR A 44 -2.88 -15.37 -2.78
C TYR A 44 -3.41 -15.76 -4.17
N GLY A 45 -3.56 -17.07 -4.43
CA GLY A 45 -4.05 -17.61 -5.68
C GLY A 45 -2.98 -17.63 -6.75
N GLY A 46 -3.28 -17.06 -7.92
CA GLY A 46 -2.40 -17.08 -9.08
C GLY A 46 -1.44 -15.89 -9.14
N LYS A 47 -0.34 -16.03 -9.88
CA LYS A 47 0.61 -14.96 -10.22
C LYS A 47 -0.07 -13.67 -10.73
N ASN A 48 -1.18 -13.78 -11.45
CA ASN A 48 -1.97 -12.62 -11.92
C ASN A 48 -2.59 -11.78 -10.79
N ASN A 49 -2.82 -12.36 -9.62
CA ASN A 49 -3.36 -11.62 -8.48
C ASN A 49 -2.33 -10.62 -7.93
N LEU A 50 -1.02 -10.84 -8.14
CA LEU A 50 0.01 -9.88 -7.77
C LEU A 50 -0.09 -8.57 -8.56
N ILE A 51 -0.43 -8.67 -9.86
CA ILE A 51 -0.70 -7.47 -10.68
C ILE A 51 -1.91 -6.73 -10.12
N MET A 52 -2.97 -7.46 -9.76
CA MET A 52 -4.16 -6.87 -9.14
C MET A 52 -3.82 -6.16 -7.82
N PHE A 53 -2.99 -6.77 -6.97
CA PHE A 53 -2.53 -6.15 -5.72
C PHE A 53 -1.71 -4.88 -5.97
N LEU A 54 -0.80 -4.89 -6.94
CA LEU A 54 -0.04 -3.69 -7.33
C LEU A 54 -0.96 -2.58 -7.83
N ILE A 55 -1.98 -2.89 -8.64
CA ILE A 55 -2.96 -1.91 -9.11
C ILE A 55 -3.76 -1.34 -7.94
N ILE A 56 -4.23 -2.18 -7.02
CA ILE A 56 -4.96 -1.75 -5.83
C ILE A 56 -4.08 -0.85 -4.95
N GLU A 57 -2.80 -1.21 -4.77
CA GLU A 57 -1.83 -0.41 -4.01
C GLU A 57 -1.62 0.98 -4.63
N VAL A 58 -1.48 1.06 -5.96
CA VAL A 58 -1.39 2.33 -6.70
C VAL A 58 -2.65 3.17 -6.48
N ILE A 59 -3.84 2.58 -6.59
CA ILE A 59 -5.11 3.28 -6.39
C ILE A 59 -5.21 3.82 -4.95
N ILE A 60 -4.94 2.97 -3.95
CA ILE A 60 -5.00 3.37 -2.54
C ILE A 60 -4.02 4.52 -2.28
N ASN A 61 -2.76 4.40 -2.71
CA ASN A 61 -1.77 5.44 -2.48
C ASN A 61 -2.09 6.74 -3.25
N ALA A 62 -2.70 6.65 -4.43
CA ALA A 62 -3.19 7.81 -5.17
C ALA A 62 -4.32 8.54 -4.41
N VAL A 63 -5.29 7.80 -3.87
CA VAL A 63 -6.40 8.33 -3.05
C VAL A 63 -5.85 9.09 -1.84
N PHE A 64 -4.87 8.51 -1.13
CA PHE A 64 -4.20 9.19 -0.02
C PHE A 64 -3.39 10.41 -0.46
N THR A 65 -2.68 10.32 -1.58
CA THR A 65 -1.87 11.43 -2.13
C THR A 65 -2.75 12.63 -2.48
N MET A 66 -3.93 12.38 -3.05
CA MET A 66 -4.93 13.41 -3.39
C MET A 66 -5.63 13.98 -2.14
N GLY A 67 -5.40 13.43 -0.96
CA GLY A 67 -6.02 13.88 0.28
C GLY A 67 -7.50 13.51 0.38
N TYR A 68 -7.92 12.45 -0.29
CA TYR A 68 -9.30 11.98 -0.19
C TYR A 68 -9.55 11.38 1.19
N ASP A 69 -10.52 11.93 1.91
CA ASP A 69 -10.93 11.41 3.21
C ASP A 69 -11.71 10.11 3.01
N ILE A 70 -11.06 8.98 3.32
CA ILE A 70 -11.73 7.67 3.41
C ILE A 70 -12.88 7.79 4.41
N SER A 71 -13.96 7.02 4.24
CA SER A 71 -15.16 7.06 5.10
C SER A 71 -14.84 7.12 6.60
N PHE A 72 -13.82 6.38 7.06
CA PHE A 72 -13.33 6.43 8.44
C PHE A 72 -12.75 7.80 8.84
N ILE A 73 -11.84 8.37 8.04
CA ILE A 73 -11.22 9.68 8.28
C ILE A 73 -12.29 10.77 8.23
N ARG A 74 -13.21 10.67 7.26
CA ARG A 74 -14.34 11.59 7.11
C ARG A 74 -15.23 11.58 8.35
N GLU A 75 -15.49 10.41 8.94
CA GLU A 75 -16.27 10.31 10.16
C GLU A 75 -15.51 10.88 11.37
N MET A 76 -14.20 10.62 11.46
CA MET A 76 -13.35 11.22 12.51
C MET A 76 -13.29 12.75 12.42
N ARG A 77 -13.33 13.33 11.22
CA ARG A 77 -13.37 14.78 11.00
C ARG A 77 -14.67 15.44 11.49
N LYS A 78 -15.75 14.67 11.64
CA LYS A 78 -17.01 15.17 12.23
C LYS A 78 -16.95 15.24 13.75
N ILE A 79 -16.14 14.39 14.37
CA ILE A 79 -15.83 14.47 15.80
C ILE A 79 -14.92 15.70 15.93
N ARG A 80 -15.17 16.61 16.89
CA ARG A 80 -14.41 17.87 17.11
C ARG A 80 -12.93 17.66 17.53
N GLN A 81 -12.30 16.58 17.07
CA GLN A 81 -10.89 16.31 17.22
C GLN A 81 -10.07 17.36 16.46
N PRO A 82 -8.89 17.72 16.98
CA PRO A 82 -8.03 18.68 16.32
C PRO A 82 -7.51 18.10 15.00
N SER A 83 -7.48 18.95 13.96
CA SER A 83 -7.12 18.55 12.59
C SER A 83 -5.77 17.86 12.48
N TYR A 84 -4.80 18.23 13.32
CA TYR A 84 -3.46 17.63 13.30
C TYR A 84 -3.43 16.15 13.73
N LEU A 85 -4.34 15.72 14.61
CA LEU A 85 -4.42 14.31 15.00
C LEU A 85 -5.01 13.48 13.85
N ILE A 86 -6.04 14.00 13.20
CA ILE A 86 -6.71 13.33 12.08
C ILE A 86 -5.75 13.17 10.89
N ASP A 87 -5.01 14.23 10.56
CA ASP A 87 -3.99 14.19 9.50
C ASP A 87 -2.85 13.21 9.85
N GLY A 88 -2.44 13.16 11.13
CA GLY A 88 -1.46 12.18 11.60
C GLY A 88 -1.94 10.73 11.47
N ILE A 89 -3.18 10.44 11.88
CA ILE A 89 -3.77 9.10 11.74
C ILE A 89 -3.89 8.72 10.26
N SER A 90 -4.31 9.64 9.40
CA SER A 90 -4.36 9.42 7.95
C SER A 90 -3.00 9.01 7.37
N MET A 91 -1.93 9.71 7.76
CA MET A 91 -0.56 9.37 7.35
C MET A 91 -0.14 7.98 7.84
N VAL A 92 -0.45 7.62 9.10
CA VAL A 92 -0.13 6.30 9.65
C VAL A 92 -0.86 5.19 8.89
N ILE A 93 -2.15 5.37 8.60
CA ILE A 93 -2.93 4.40 7.83
C ILE A 93 -2.34 4.23 6.42
N GLN A 94 -1.99 5.32 5.74
CA GLN A 94 -1.36 5.27 4.42
C GLN A 94 -0.07 4.45 4.45
N VAL A 95 0.81 4.71 5.42
CA VAL A 95 2.10 4.00 5.55
C VAL A 95 1.89 2.53 5.84
N ILE A 96 0.96 2.17 6.75
CA ILE A 96 0.66 0.77 7.06
C ILE A 96 0.11 0.05 5.83
N ALA A 97 -0.86 0.66 5.12
CA ALA A 97 -1.44 0.06 3.93
C ALA A 97 -0.38 -0.20 2.85
N MET A 98 0.50 0.77 2.60
CA MET A 98 1.61 0.64 1.66
C MET A 98 2.59 -0.45 2.08
N LEU A 99 3.04 -0.47 3.34
CA LEU A 99 3.99 -1.48 3.82
C LEU A 99 3.43 -2.90 3.73
N VAL A 100 2.16 -3.10 4.11
CA VAL A 100 1.51 -4.41 4.05
C VAL A 100 1.37 -4.89 2.61
N MET A 101 0.91 -4.03 1.69
CA MET A 101 0.72 -4.38 0.29
C MET A 101 2.05 -4.66 -0.42
N SER A 102 3.04 -3.78 -0.25
CA SER A 102 4.39 -3.98 -0.79
C SER A 102 5.06 -5.24 -0.22
N ALA A 103 4.84 -5.57 1.07
CA ALA A 103 5.37 -6.80 1.65
C ALA A 103 4.81 -8.07 0.98
N PHE A 104 3.52 -8.08 0.64
CA PHE A 104 2.92 -9.21 -0.09
C PHE A 104 3.52 -9.40 -1.48
N ILE A 105 3.79 -8.30 -2.20
CA ILE A 105 4.43 -8.36 -3.51
C ILE A 105 5.86 -8.89 -3.39
N LEU A 106 6.61 -8.40 -2.41
CA LEU A 106 8.01 -8.80 -2.21
C LEU A 106 8.13 -10.26 -1.76
N GLN A 107 7.23 -10.78 -0.92
CA GLN A 107 7.22 -12.18 -0.51
C GLN A 107 6.90 -13.17 -1.64
N ALA A 108 6.28 -12.71 -2.72
CA ALA A 108 6.09 -13.55 -3.89
C ALA A 108 7.34 -13.66 -4.76
N ILE A 109 8.27 -12.70 -4.61
CA ILE A 109 9.52 -12.62 -5.36
C ILE A 109 10.65 -13.36 -4.62
N TRP A 110 10.65 -13.31 -3.28
CA TRP A 110 11.70 -13.84 -2.40
C TRP A 110 11.31 -15.13 -1.70
#